data_AF-A0A0K1NN52-F1
#
_entry.id   AF-A0A0K1NN52-F1
#
_cell.length_a   1.000
_cell.length_b   1.000
_cell.length_c   1.000
_cell.angle_alpha   90.00
_cell.angle_beta   90.00
_cell.angle_gamma   90.00
#
_symmetry.space_group_name_H-M   'P 1'
#
loop_
_entity.id
_entity.type
_entity.pdbx_description
1 polymer ?
#
loop_
_entity_poly.entity_id
_entity_poly.type
_entity_poly.pdbx_seq_one_letter_code
_entity_poly.pdbx_strand_id
1 'polypeptide(L)'
;MYKRLSRNATRSYYRSVINRAIEETKELMEMSPQIVMYRSIYNQLLDLRTKVVENHVVISKSELFGRYSLGTIAVKNFDEEHDEYAQRLCDSYSGALDYDRMPEE
;
A
#
# COMPACT_ATOMS: atom_id res chain seq x y z
N MET A 1 15.39 -0.13 7.02
CA MET A 1 15.19 -1.51 6.56
C MET A 1 13.74 -1.91 6.74
N TYR A 2 13.01 -1.96 5.63
CA TYR A 2 11.63 -2.40 5.58
C TYR A 2 11.52 -3.87 6.00
N LYS A 3 10.43 -4.23 6.70
CA LYS A 3 10.09 -5.62 7.00
C LYS A 3 8.82 -5.95 6.21
N ARG A 4 8.84 -7.05 5.46
CA ARG A 4 7.64 -7.51 4.77
C ARG A 4 6.51 -7.73 5.80
N LEU A 5 5.32 -7.23 5.50
CA LEU A 5 4.10 -7.43 6.27
C LEU A 5 3.83 -8.91 6.54
N SER A 6 4.13 -9.77 5.56
CA SER A 6 4.02 -11.23 5.69
C SER A 6 4.84 -11.83 6.85
N ARG A 7 5.84 -11.10 7.37
CA ARG A 7 6.67 -11.52 8.51
C ARG A 7 6.17 -11.00 9.86
N ASN A 8 5.32 -9.98 9.89
CA ASN A 8 4.75 -9.40 11.11
C ASN A 8 3.35 -8.81 10.83
N ALA A 9 2.40 -9.69 10.51
CA ALA A 9 1.08 -9.30 10.03
C ALA A 9 0.15 -8.88 11.16
N THR A 10 0.38 -7.70 11.74
CA THR A 10 -0.52 -7.07 12.72
C THR A 10 -1.22 -5.88 12.09
N ARG A 11 -2.40 -5.50 12.61
CA ARG A 11 -3.13 -4.31 12.15
C ARG A 11 -2.32 -3.05 12.41
N SER A 12 -1.65 -2.96 13.57
CA SER A 12 -0.74 -1.87 13.89
C SER A 12 0.40 -1.76 12.88
N TYR A 13 0.99 -2.88 12.47
CA TYR A 13 2.06 -2.88 11.48
C TYR A 13 1.54 -2.49 10.09
N TYR A 14 0.41 -3.04 9.64
CA TYR A 14 -0.22 -2.66 8.38
C TYR A 14 -0.50 -1.15 8.30
N ARG A 15 -1.06 -0.56 9.39
CA ARG A 15 -1.27 0.90 9.49
C ARG A 15 0.04 1.66 9.29
N SER A 16 1.13 1.20 9.89
CA SER A 16 2.44 1.83 9.73
C SER A 16 2.98 1.72 8.29
N VAL A 17 2.75 0.59 7.62
CA VAL A 17 3.18 0.35 6.24
C VAL A 17 2.45 1.30 5.29
N ILE A 18 1.11 1.34 5.36
CA ILE A 18 0.32 2.16 4.44
C ILE A 18 0.55 3.67 4.66
N ASN A 19 0.71 4.11 5.92
CA ASN A 19 1.01 5.51 6.21
C ASN A 19 2.38 5.93 5.67
N ARG A 20 3.42 5.09 5.85
CA ARG A 20 4.74 5.36 5.28
C ARG A 20 4.73 5.39 3.75
N ALA A 21 3.97 4.49 3.12
CA ALA A 21 3.81 4.51 1.67
C ALA A 21 3.16 5.83 1.20
N ILE A 22 2.16 6.33 1.92
CA ILE A 22 1.50 7.61 1.63
C ILE A 22 2.47 8.79 1.75
N GLU A 23 3.24 8.84 2.83
CA GLU A 23 4.24 9.89 3.09
C GLU A 23 5.31 9.92 2.00
N GLU A 24 5.92 8.78 1.70
CA GLU A 24 6.95 8.67 0.66
C GLU A 24 6.39 8.96 -0.75
N THR A 25 5.18 8.51 -1.06
CA THR A 25 4.54 8.86 -2.35
C THR A 25 4.34 10.36 -2.45
N LYS A 26 3.98 11.04 -1.35
CA LYS A 26 3.83 12.49 -1.33
C LYS A 26 5.16 13.19 -1.59
N GLU A 27 6.25 12.74 -0.97
CA GLU A 27 7.60 13.26 -1.23
C GLU A 27 7.99 13.08 -2.71
N LEU A 28 7.74 11.90 -3.29
CA LEU A 28 7.98 11.63 -4.70
C LEU A 28 7.16 12.53 -5.64
N MET A 29 5.91 12.85 -5.27
CA MET A 29 5.09 13.81 -6.01
C MET A 29 5.67 15.23 -5.97
N GLU A 30 6.24 15.64 -4.84
CA GLU A 30 6.87 16.96 -4.67
C GLU A 30 8.19 17.05 -5.44
N MET A 31 8.99 15.97 -5.41
CA MET A 31 10.28 15.89 -6.12
C MET A 31 10.14 15.71 -7.63
N SER A 32 9.05 15.11 -8.10
CA SER A 32 8.83 14.77 -9.52
C SER A 32 7.37 14.99 -9.93
N PRO A 33 6.87 16.24 -9.89
CA PRO A 33 5.45 16.56 -10.11
C PRO A 33 4.95 16.21 -11.52
N GLN A 34 5.86 16.10 -12.49
CA GLN A 34 5.58 15.67 -13.86
C GLN A 34 5.24 14.17 -13.99
N ILE A 35 5.62 13.35 -13.00
CA ILE A 35 5.35 11.91 -13.00
C ILE A 35 3.95 11.67 -12.44
N VAL A 36 2.96 11.65 -13.33
CA VAL A 36 1.52 11.50 -12.99
C VAL A 36 1.23 10.20 -12.23
N MET A 37 2.06 9.16 -12.41
CA MET A 37 1.93 7.88 -11.70
C MET A 37 1.89 8.06 -10.18
N TYR A 38 2.70 8.95 -9.60
CA TYR A 38 2.74 9.13 -8.15
C TYR A 38 1.41 9.67 -7.60
N ARG A 39 0.72 10.55 -8.34
CA ARG A 39 -0.63 11.00 -7.97
C ARG A 39 -1.64 9.85 -7.96
N SER A 40 -1.53 8.93 -8.92
CA SER A 40 -2.38 7.73 -8.97
C SER A 40 -2.13 6.80 -7.78
N ILE A 41 -0.85 6.54 -7.45
CA ILE A 41 -0.46 5.74 -6.29
C ILE A 41 -1.00 6.37 -5.00
N TYR A 42 -0.80 7.68 -4.83
CA TYR A 42 -1.22 8.41 -3.63
C TYR A 42 -2.73 8.30 -3.39
N ASN A 43 -3.54 8.53 -4.43
CA ASN A 43 -4.99 8.43 -4.33
C ASN A 43 -5.45 7.01 -3.98
N GLN A 44 -4.81 5.99 -4.56
CA GLN A 44 -5.13 4.58 -4.27
C GLN A 44 -4.78 4.19 -2.83
N LEU A 45 -3.64 4.67 -2.31
CA LEU A 45 -3.23 4.43 -0.93
C LEU A 45 -4.17 5.12 0.08
N LEU A 46 -4.59 6.36 -0.20
CA LEU A 46 -5.55 7.07 0.64
C LEU A 46 -6.91 6.35 0.66
N ASP A 47 -7.41 5.95 -0.51
CA ASP A 47 -8.68 5.23 -0.60
C ASP A 47 -8.62 3.88 0.14
N LEU A 48 -7.54 3.11 -0.01
CA LEU A 48 -7.34 1.87 0.75
C LEU A 48 -7.26 2.12 2.26
N ARG A 49 -6.51 3.13 2.70
CA ARG A 49 -6.40 3.46 4.13
C ARG A 49 -7.77 3.83 4.69
N THR A 50 -8.50 4.74 4.05
CA THR A 50 -9.82 5.15 4.52
C THR A 50 -10.80 3.98 4.51
N LYS A 51 -10.80 3.17 3.47
CA LYS A 51 -11.72 2.04 3.36
C LYS A 51 -11.43 0.92 4.37
N VAL A 52 -10.19 0.45 4.41
CA VAL A 52 -9.81 -0.76 5.17
C VAL A 52 -9.46 -0.43 6.62
N VAL A 53 -8.73 0.66 6.85
CA VAL A 53 -8.25 1.03 8.19
C VAL A 53 -9.27 1.86 8.95
N GLU A 54 -9.76 2.95 8.35
CA GLU A 54 -10.63 3.90 9.05
C GLU A 54 -12.07 3.38 9.14
N ASN A 55 -12.58 2.81 8.04
CA ASN A 55 -13.95 2.32 7.95
C ASN A 55 -14.11 0.81 8.20
N HIS A 56 -13.01 0.09 8.46
CA HIS A 56 -13.01 -1.36 8.71
C HIS A 56 -13.75 -2.20 7.65
N VAL A 57 -13.72 -1.76 6.39
CA VAL A 57 -14.39 -2.48 5.30
C VAL A 57 -13.53 -3.67 4.87
N VAL A 58 -14.10 -4.87 4.97
CA VAL A 58 -13.50 -6.09 4.42
C VAL A 58 -13.55 -6.02 2.90
N ILE A 59 -12.38 -6.04 2.26
CA ILE A 59 -12.27 -5.98 0.80
C ILE A 59 -12.15 -7.38 0.19
N SER A 60 -12.90 -7.62 -0.88
CA SER A 60 -12.78 -8.87 -1.64
C SER A 60 -11.62 -8.81 -2.64
N LYS A 61 -11.10 -9.98 -3.04
CA LYS A 61 -10.07 -10.06 -4.10
C LYS A 61 -10.52 -9.42 -5.42
N SER A 62 -11.77 -9.67 -5.84
CA SER A 62 -12.31 -9.09 -7.07
C SER A 62 -12.38 -7.57 -7.01
N GLU A 63 -12.78 -7.01 -5.87
CA GLU A 63 -12.78 -5.57 -5.66
C GLU A 63 -11.37 -4.99 -5.64
N LEU A 64 -10.45 -5.62 -4.89
CA LEU A 64 -9.07 -5.17 -4.82
C LEU A 64 -8.42 -5.15 -6.22
N PHE A 65 -8.60 -6.23 -6.99
CA PHE A 65 -8.00 -6.38 -8.31
C PHE A 65 -8.66 -5.50 -9.37
N GLY A 66 -9.95 -5.20 -9.21
CA GLY A 66 -10.70 -4.36 -10.15
C GLY A 66 -10.50 -2.86 -9.92
N ARG A 67 -10.15 -2.43 -8.71
CA ARG A 67 -10.05 -1.00 -8.35
C ARG A 67 -8.64 -0.48 -8.17
N TYR A 68 -7.71 -1.32 -7.74
CA TYR A 68 -6.36 -0.88 -7.41
C TYR A 68 -5.32 -1.54 -8.30
N SER A 69 -4.37 -0.73 -8.72
CA SER A 69 -3.27 -1.06 -9.62
C SER A 69 -1.92 -1.05 -8.90
N LEU A 70 -1.89 -0.80 -7.59
CA LEU A 70 -0.67 -0.68 -6.77
C LEU A 70 0.31 -1.84 -6.98
N GLY A 71 -0.16 -3.09 -6.91
CA GLY A 71 0.71 -4.25 -7.15
C GLY A 71 1.29 -4.29 -8.57
N THR A 72 0.49 -3.97 -9.59
CA THR A 72 0.99 -3.90 -10.98
C THR A 72 1.95 -2.74 -11.18
N ILE A 73 1.70 -1.59 -10.55
CA ILE A 73 2.57 -0.42 -10.61
C ILE A 73 3.92 -0.75 -9.96
N ALA A 74 3.91 -1.37 -8.78
CA ALA A 74 5.11 -1.78 -8.05
C ALA A 74 6.01 -2.68 -8.92
N VAL A 75 5.46 -3.75 -9.49
CA VAL A 75 6.22 -4.72 -10.30
C VAL A 75 6.75 -4.13 -11.60
N LYS A 76 5.98 -3.24 -12.26
CA LYS A 76 6.33 -2.74 -13.61
C LYS A 76 7.24 -1.51 -13.61
N ASN A 77 7.23 -0.73 -12.54
CA ASN A 77 7.87 0.58 -12.52
C ASN A 77 8.99 0.69 -11.46
N PHE A 78 9.12 -0.30 -10.58
CA PHE A 78 10.12 -0.34 -9.53
C PHE A 78 10.76 -1.73 -9.46
N ASP A 79 11.93 -1.82 -8.84
CA ASP A 79 12.60 -3.09 -8.57
C ASP A 79 11.97 -3.72 -7.31
N GLU A 80 10.90 -4.51 -7.46
CA GLU A 80 10.21 -5.13 -6.32
C GLU A 80 11.15 -5.94 -5.39
N GLU A 81 12.21 -6.53 -5.94
CA GLU A 81 13.14 -7.36 -5.19
C GLU A 81 14.05 -6.52 -4.29
N HIS A 82 14.49 -5.34 -4.75
CA HIS A 82 15.51 -4.54 -4.07
C HIS A 82 15.05 -3.15 -3.59
N ASP A 83 13.86 -2.69 -3.99
CA ASP A 83 13.30 -1.37 -3.65
C ASP A 83 12.29 -1.45 -2.50
N GLU A 84 12.65 -0.91 -1.33
CA GLU A 84 11.78 -0.88 -0.15
C GLU A 84 10.44 -0.17 -0.37
N TYR A 85 10.37 0.80 -1.30
CA TYR A 85 9.12 1.46 -1.66
C TYR A 85 8.21 0.52 -2.44
N ALA A 86 8.75 -0.20 -3.43
CA ALA A 86 8.01 -1.20 -4.19
C ALA A 86 7.42 -2.28 -3.26
N GLN A 87 8.22 -2.74 -2.28
CA GLN A 87 7.78 -3.70 -1.29
C GLN A 87 6.65 -3.15 -0.41
N ARG A 88 6.74 -1.88 0.02
CA ARG A 88 5.66 -1.20 0.77
C ARG A 88 4.38 -1.06 -0.04
N LEU A 89 4.47 -0.78 -1.34
CA LEU A 89 3.29 -0.71 -2.21
C LEU A 89 2.62 -2.09 -2.34
N CYS A 90 3.40 -3.14 -2.55
CA CYS A 90 2.89 -4.52 -2.60
C CYS A 90 2.23 -4.96 -1.29
N ASP A 91 2.83 -4.62 -0.16
CA ASP A 91 2.31 -5.00 1.16
C ASP A 91 1.10 -4.14 1.58
N SER A 92 1.05 -2.87 1.18
CA SER A 92 -0.15 -2.03 1.33
C SER A 92 -1.32 -2.58 0.50
N TYR A 93 -1.03 -3.08 -0.70
CA TYR A 93 -2.03 -3.67 -1.59
C TYR A 93 -2.51 -5.04 -1.09
N SER A 94 -1.59 -5.97 -0.84
CA SER A 94 -1.94 -7.34 -0.46
C SER A 94 -2.45 -7.45 0.97
N GLY A 95 -1.91 -6.66 1.90
CA GLY A 95 -2.32 -6.64 3.31
C GLY A 95 -3.78 -6.23 3.50
N ALA A 96 -4.36 -5.48 2.57
CA ALA A 96 -5.76 -5.09 2.59
C ALA A 96 -6.73 -6.30 2.63
N LEU A 97 -6.35 -7.43 2.01
CA LEU A 97 -7.19 -8.64 1.95
C LEU A 97 -7.36 -9.31 3.32
N ASP A 98 -6.33 -9.22 4.15
CA ASP A 98 -6.24 -9.98 5.40
C ASP A 98 -6.35 -9.06 6.64
N TYR A 99 -6.45 -7.74 6.47
CA TYR A 99 -6.44 -6.76 7.56
C TYR A 99 -7.43 -7.07 8.70
N ASP A 100 -8.65 -7.46 8.35
CA ASP A 100 -9.68 -7.80 9.33
C ASP A 100 -9.30 -9.02 10.21
N ARG A 101 -8.46 -9.92 9.68
CA ARG A 101 -8.01 -11.14 10.34
C ARG A 101 -6.69 -10.97 11.09
N MET A 102 -5.99 -9.86 10.90
CA MET A 102 -4.74 -9.58 11.58
C MET A 102 -5.00 -9.30 13.07
N PRO A 103 -4.16 -9.79 14.00
CA PRO A 103 -4.18 -9.35 15.39
C PRO A 103 -3.85 -7.85 15.48
N GLU A 104 -4.31 -7.18 16.55
CA GLU A 104 -4.03 -5.76 16.76
C GLU A 104 -2.54 -5.51 17.11
N GLU A 105 -1.91 -6.43 17.88
CA GLU A 105 -0.51 -6.44 18.30
C GLU A 105 0.14 -7.82 18.20
#